data_AF-A0A2M6WMQ4-F1
#
_entry.id   AF-A0A2M6WMQ4-F1
#
_cell.length_a   1.000
_cell.length_b   1.000
_cell.length_c   1.000
_cell.angle_alpha   90.00
_cell.angle_beta   90.00
_cell.angle_gamma   90.00
#
_symmetry.space_group_name_H-M   'P 1'
#
loop_
_entity.id
_entity.type
_entity.pdbx_description
1 polymer ?
#
loop_
_entity_poly.entity_id
_entity_poly.type
_entity_poly.pdbx_seq_one_letter_code
_entity_poly.pdbx_strand_id
1 'polypeptide(L)' 'MDAVITGNVEEIRLAAGTKVAVSQDFNLLFNLGRVKEGKVGFIVKDLENGCALVQWENTQNSSICNISYLRIVN' A
#
# COMPACT_ATOMS: atom_id res chain seq x y z
N MET A 1 -6.18 -24.15 4.07
CA MET A 1 -4.95 -24.27 3.26
C MET A 1 -4.59 -22.87 2.86
N ASP A 2 -3.62 -22.28 3.53
CA ASP A 2 -3.21 -20.90 3.30
C ASP A 2 -2.20 -20.87 2.14
N ALA A 3 -2.54 -20.16 1.07
CA ALA A 3 -1.63 -19.98 -0.05
C ALA A 3 -0.53 -18.99 0.36
N VAL A 4 0.67 -19.50 0.62
CA VAL A 4 1.86 -18.67 0.78
C VAL A 4 2.32 -18.25 -0.62
N ILE A 5 2.20 -16.97 -0.92
CA ILE A 5 2.73 -16.36 -2.14
C ILE A 5 4.25 -16.22 -1.95
N THR A 6 5.03 -17.21 -2.40
CA THR A 6 6.46 -17.03 -2.67
C THR A 6 6.63 -16.71 -4.15
N GLY A 7 6.44 -15.44 -4.50
CA GLY A 7 6.96 -14.87 -5.74
C GLY A 7 7.98 -13.81 -5.35
N ASN A 8 9.03 -13.64 -6.16
CA ASN A 8 9.82 -12.42 -6.10
C ASN A 8 8.85 -11.23 -6.05
N VAL A 9 9.10 -10.24 -5.19
CA VAL A 9 8.34 -8.99 -5.10
C VAL A 9 8.64 -8.13 -6.35
N GLU A 10 8.53 -8.73 -7.53
CA GLU A 10 8.68 -8.10 -8.83
C GLU A 10 7.27 -7.75 -9.31
N GLU A 11 6.93 -6.49 -9.07
CA GLU A 11 5.82 -5.72 -9.66
C GLU A 11 4.40 -6.23 -9.40
N ILE A 12 3.94 -6.17 -8.15
CA ILE A 12 2.50 -6.02 -7.90
C ILE A 12 2.10 -4.62 -8.42
N ARG A 13 1.64 -4.53 -9.67
CA ARG A 13 1.11 -3.29 -10.24
C ARG A 13 -0.32 -3.09 -9.76
N LEU A 14 -0.52 -2.13 -8.86
CA LEU A 14 -1.86 -1.76 -8.41
C LEU A 14 -2.43 -0.69 -9.34
N ALA A 15 -3.61 -0.96 -9.92
CA ALA A 15 -4.28 0.01 -10.77
C ALA A 15 -4.69 1.27 -9.99
N ALA A 16 -4.57 2.44 -10.61
CA ALA A 16 -5.11 3.67 -10.04
C ALA A 16 -6.63 3.55 -9.79
N GLY A 17 -7.11 4.12 -8.69
CA GLY A 17 -8.48 3.97 -8.20
C GLY A 17 -8.73 2.72 -7.36
N THR A 18 -7.77 1.79 -7.28
CA THR A 18 -7.92 0.59 -6.43
C THR A 18 -8.00 1.00 -4.97
N LYS A 19 -9.06 0.56 -4.29
CA LYS A 19 -9.23 0.75 -2.85
C LYS A 19 -8.40 -0.31 -2.11
N VAL A 20 -7.57 0.16 -1.19
CA VAL A 20 -6.64 -0.67 -0.41
C VAL A 20 -6.77 -0.37 1.06
N ALA A 21 -6.46 -1.37 1.89
CA ALA A 21 -6.29 -1.21 3.32
C ALA A 21 -4.90 -1.67 3.74
N VAL A 22 -4.39 -1.08 4.81
CA VAL A 22 -3.13 -1.50 5.43
C VAL A 22 -3.31 -2.81 6.17
N SER A 23 -2.45 -3.80 5.92
CA SER A 23 -2.50 -5.13 6.53
C SER A 23 -1.80 -5.22 7.89
N GLN A 24 -0.90 -4.30 8.20
CA GLN A 24 -0.22 -4.20 9.49
C GLN A 24 0.34 -2.79 9.71
N ASP A 25 0.53 -2.39 10.95
CA ASP A 25 1.14 -1.09 11.29
C ASP A 25 2.53 -0.93 10.64
N PHE A 26 2.79 0.21 10.00
CA PHE A 26 4.12 0.53 9.45
C PHE A 26 4.45 2.02 9.54
N ASN A 27 5.74 2.34 9.45
CA ASN A 27 6.24 3.71 9.43
C ASN A 27 6.47 4.16 7.99
N LEU A 28 6.07 5.39 7.67
CA LEU A 28 6.38 6.00 6.38
C LEU A 28 7.87 6.31 6.30
N LEU A 29 8.52 5.93 5.19
CA LEU A 29 9.95 6.13 5.00
C LEU A 29 10.36 7.61 4.93
N PHE A 30 9.46 8.48 4.43
CA PHE A 30 9.76 9.88 4.13
C PHE A 30 8.88 10.89 4.87
N ASN A 31 8.14 10.44 5.88
CA ASN A 31 7.33 11.32 6.71
C ASN A 31 7.23 10.72 8.12
N LEU A 32 7.33 11.54 9.17
CA LEU A 32 7.38 11.13 10.60
C LEU A 32 6.05 10.55 11.13
N GLY A 33 5.26 9.90 10.28
CA GLY A 33 3.94 9.36 10.57
C GLY A 33 3.90 7.85 10.52
N ARG A 34 3.16 7.25 11.46
CA ARG A 34 2.80 5.84 11.47
C ARG A 34 1.46 5.65 10.77
N VAL A 35 1.38 4.70 9.85
CA VAL A 35 0.11 4.26 9.26
C VAL A 35 -0.36 3.04 10.03
N LYS A 36 -1.58 3.10 10.55
CA LYS A 36 -2.15 1.99 11.33
C LYS A 36 -2.80 0.95 10.42
N GLU A 37 -2.77 -0.30 10.87
CA GLU A 37 -3.54 -1.40 10.32
C GLU A 37 -5.01 -1.01 10.14
N GLY A 38 -5.61 -1.47 9.04
CA GLY A 38 -7.01 -1.21 8.71
C GLY A 38 -7.27 0.18 8.14
N LYS A 39 -6.27 1.09 8.12
CA LYS A 39 -6.43 2.39 7.44
C LYS A 39 -6.65 2.18 5.95
N VAL A 40 -7.69 2.82 5.42
CA VAL A 40 -8.14 2.69 4.04
C VAL A 40 -7.67 3.88 3.20
N GLY A 41 -7.32 3.59 1.96
CA GLY A 41 -6.97 4.58 0.96
C GLY A 41 -7.17 4.08 -0.46
N PHE A 42 -6.80 4.92 -1.42
CA PHE A 42 -6.91 4.65 -2.84
C PHE A 42 -5.56 4.80 -3.51
N ILE A 43 -5.24 3.88 -4.40
CA ILE A 43 -4.03 3.99 -5.23
C ILE A 43 -4.26 5.14 -6.22
N VAL A 44 -3.40 6.15 -6.15
CA VAL A 44 -3.41 7.29 -7.08
C VAL A 44 -2.64 6.91 -8.34
N LYS A 45 -1.46 6.33 -8.15
CA LYS A 45 -0.60 5.83 -9.23
C LYS A 45 0.41 4.83 -8.70
N ASP A 46 0.83 3.92 -9.58
CA ASP A 46 2.00 3.09 -9.37
C ASP A 46 3.27 3.94 -9.43
N LEU A 47 4.28 3.59 -8.64
CA LEU A 47 5.60 4.21 -8.64
C LEU A 47 6.63 3.11 -8.97
N GLU A 48 7.74 3.50 -9.58
CA GLU A 48 8.83 2.55 -9.87
C GLU A 48 9.34 1.87 -8.60
N ASN A 49 9.95 0.69 -8.76
CA ASN A 49 10.56 -0.11 -7.67
C ASN A 49 9.57 -0.67 -6.63
N GLY A 50 8.36 -1.03 -7.05
CA GLY A 50 7.37 -1.67 -6.17
C GLY A 50 6.81 -0.73 -5.11
N CYS A 51 6.71 0.55 -5.46
CA CYS A 51 6.12 1.58 -4.64
C CYS A 51 4.77 2.02 -5.23
N ALA A 52 3.87 2.56 -4.42
CA ALA A 52 2.63 3.17 -4.90
C ALA A 52 2.36 4.48 -4.16
N LEU A 53 1.77 5.46 -4.86
CA LEU A 53 1.23 6.65 -4.23
C LEU A 53 -0.19 6.37 -3.77
N VAL A 54 -0.43 6.44 -2.46
CA VAL A 54 -1.74 6.17 -1.86
C VAL A 54 -2.32 7.45 -1.29
N GLN A 55 -3.56 7.73 -1.66
CA GLN A 55 -4.37 8.78 -1.06
C GLN A 55 -5.20 8.16 0.06
N TRP A 56 -4.90 8.56 1.29
CA TRP A 56 -5.61 8.09 2.47
C TRP A 56 -6.88 8.88 2.71
N GLU A 57 -7.91 8.24 3.27
CA GLU A 57 -9.09 8.95 3.74
C GLU A 57 -8.68 9.99 4.80
N ASN A 58 -9.04 11.26 4.58
CA ASN A 58 -8.81 12.39 5.50
C ASN A 58 -7.33 12.72 5.81
N THR A 59 -6.37 12.25 5.03
CA THR A 59 -4.95 12.56 5.22
C THR A 59 -4.22 12.79 3.90
N GLN A 60 -3.03 13.39 3.98
CA GLN A 60 -2.19 13.65 2.80
C GLN A 60 -1.77 12.36 2.12
N ASN A 61 -1.47 12.45 0.82
CA ASN A 61 -0.95 11.33 0.04
C ASN A 61 0.37 10.84 0.63
N SER A 62 0.60 9.53 0.60
CA SER A 62 1.85 8.92 1.04
C SER A 62 2.36 7.95 0.00
N SER A 63 3.66 8.01 -0.27
CA SER A 63 4.34 6.98 -1.05
C SER A 63 4.63 5.78 -0.15
N ILE A 64 4.18 4.61 -0.55
CA ILE A 64 4.43 3.35 0.15
C ILE A 64 5.31 2.51 -0.76
N CYS A 65 6.52 2.24 -0.31
CA CYS A 65 7.40 1.26 -0.92
C CYS A 65 7.29 -0.02 -0.12
N ASN A 66 7.09 -1.15 -0.79
CA ASN A 66 6.70 -2.45 -0.23
C ASN A 66 5.17 -2.64 -0.13
N ILE A 67 4.55 -2.85 -1.29
CA ILE A 67 3.10 -3.11 -1.48
C ILE A 67 2.59 -4.34 -0.71
N SER A 68 3.47 -5.21 -0.19
CA SER A 68 3.06 -6.33 0.67
C SER A 68 2.29 -5.93 1.94
N TYR A 69 2.40 -4.66 2.36
CA TYR A 69 1.60 -4.11 3.47
C TYR A 69 0.21 -3.63 3.07
N LEU A 70 -0.17 -3.79 1.81
CA LEU A 70 -1.47 -3.41 1.29
C LEU A 70 -2.26 -4.66 0.91
N ARG A 71 -3.56 -4.63 1.23
CA ARG A 71 -4.55 -5.57 0.71
C ARG A 71 -5.61 -4.81 -0.06
N ILE A 72 -6.05 -5.36 -1.19
CA ILE A 72 -7.19 -4.83 -1.94
C ILE A 72 -8.45 -5.08 -1.12
N VAL A 73 -9.33 -4.08 -1.05
CA VAL A 73 -10.63 -4.17 -0.38
C VAL A 73 -11.72 -3.60 -1.29
N ASN A 74 -12.93 -4.17 -1.23
CA ASN A 74 -14.10 -3.67 -1.94
C ASN A 74 -14.84 -2.62 -1.09
#